data_AF-A0A7V0JR89-F1
#
_entry.id   AF-A0A7V0JR89-F1
#
_cell.length_a   1.000
_cell.length_b   1.000
_cell.length_c   1.000
_cell.angle_alpha   90.00
_cell.angle_beta   90.00
_cell.angle_gamma   90.00
#
_symmetry.space_group_name_H-M   'P 1'
#
loop_
_entity.id
_entity.type
_entity.pdbx_description
1 polymer ?
#
loop_
_entity_poly.entity_id
_entity_poly.type
_entity_poly.pdbx_seq_one_letter_code
_entity_poly.pdbx_strand_id
1 'polypeptide(L)'
;MRILRYGGLKAALFGAPIEHTIGEVEGHGLKHMRIILRVHKLSTSDRDKAVALEIAVKGFLSYNITPVTLSVPQAQNLANLLNRTIAEH
;
A
#
# COMPACT_ATOMS: atom_id res chain seq x y z
N MET A 1 -8.98 -23.90 -1.60
CA MET A 1 -8.75 -23.19 -0.32
C MET A 1 -7.45 -22.38 -0.37
N ARG A 2 -7.40 -21.26 -1.11
CA ARG A 2 -6.20 -20.41 -1.28
C ARG A 2 -6.20 -19.14 -0.40
N ILE A 3 -7.32 -18.87 0.29
CA ILE A 3 -7.58 -17.63 1.04
C ILE A 3 -7.03 -17.70 2.47
N LEU A 4 -7.04 -18.88 3.12
CA LEU A 4 -6.47 -19.06 4.45
C LEU A 4 -4.93 -19.09 4.47
N ARG A 5 -4.29 -19.36 3.33
CA ARG A 5 -2.84 -19.57 3.27
C ARG A 5 -2.03 -18.27 3.38
N TYR A 6 -2.70 -17.12 3.30
CA TYR A 6 -2.08 -15.79 3.32
C TYR A 6 -2.59 -14.87 4.45
N GLY A 7 -3.49 -15.35 5.33
CA GLY A 7 -3.98 -14.55 6.47
C GLY A 7 -5.12 -13.57 6.16
N GLY A 8 -5.70 -13.60 4.96
CA GLY A 8 -6.92 -12.83 4.63
C GLY A 8 -7.01 -12.39 3.16
N LEU A 9 -8.16 -11.83 2.77
CA LEU A 9 -8.43 -11.31 1.42
C LEU A 9 -7.37 -10.28 0.98
N LYS A 10 -6.92 -9.43 1.91
CA LYS A 10 -5.90 -8.40 1.64
C LYS A 10 -4.56 -8.99 1.23
N ALA A 11 -4.11 -10.05 1.88
CA ALA A 11 -2.84 -10.69 1.55
C ALA A 11 -2.88 -11.42 0.19
N ALA A 12 -4.05 -11.91 -0.21
CA ALA A 12 -4.25 -12.44 -1.56
C ALA A 12 -4.12 -11.34 -2.65
N LEU A 13 -4.56 -10.11 -2.36
CA LEU A 13 -4.45 -8.96 -3.27
C LEU A 13 -2.98 -8.55 -3.52
N PHE A 14 -2.13 -8.70 -2.51
CA PHE A 14 -0.69 -8.40 -2.64
C PHE A 14 0.14 -9.59 -3.12
N GLY A 15 -0.47 -10.77 -3.26
CA GLY A 15 0.23 -11.99 -3.64
C GLY A 15 1.24 -12.50 -2.61
N ALA A 16 1.19 -11.98 -1.37
CA ALA A 16 2.06 -12.34 -0.26
C ALA A 16 1.38 -12.04 1.09
N PRO A 17 1.70 -12.78 2.18
CA PRO A 17 1.24 -12.44 3.52
C PRO A 17 1.71 -11.06 3.94
N ILE A 18 0.83 -10.26 4.55
CA ILE A 18 1.21 -9.01 5.21
C ILE A 18 1.84 -9.39 6.56
N GLU A 19 3.09 -8.96 6.79
CA GLU A 19 3.77 -9.11 8.07
C GLU A 19 3.15 -8.14 9.09
N HIS A 20 3.13 -6.84 8.75
CA HIS A 20 2.47 -5.80 9.52
C HIS A 20 2.32 -4.51 8.69
N THR A 21 1.41 -3.64 9.11
CA THR A 21 1.26 -2.27 8.58
C THR A 21 2.29 -1.37 9.23
N ILE A 22 3.15 -0.72 8.43
CA ILE A 22 4.13 0.27 8.90
C ILE A 22 3.45 1.59 9.28
N GLY A 23 2.45 2.00 8.52
CA GLY A 23 1.74 3.24 8.76
C GLY A 23 0.59 3.48 7.80
N GLU A 24 -0.21 4.49 8.13
CA GLU A 24 -1.33 4.98 7.35
C GLU A 24 -1.23 6.50 7.23
N VAL A 25 -1.49 7.03 6.04
CA VAL A 25 -1.55 8.45 5.76
C VAL A 25 -2.89 8.75 5.10
N GLU A 26 -3.67 9.64 5.68
CA GLU A 26 -4.91 10.14 5.07
C GLU A 26 -4.56 11.27 4.11
N GLY A 27 -4.86 11.05 2.83
CA GLY A 27 -4.74 12.02 1.76
C GLY A 27 -6.06 12.76 1.51
N HIS A 28 -5.95 14.02 1.14
CA HIS A 28 -7.08 14.81 0.67
C HIS A 28 -7.37 14.50 -0.80
N GLY A 29 -8.54 13.91 -1.09
CA GLY A 29 -9.01 13.67 -2.45
C GLY A 29 -9.88 14.81 -3.01
N LEU A 30 -10.45 14.59 -4.21
CA LEU A 30 -11.52 15.45 -4.75
C LEU A 30 -12.72 15.50 -3.78
N LYS A 31 -13.46 16.64 -3.77
CA LYS A 31 -14.56 16.96 -2.84
C LYS A 31 -15.37 15.71 -2.39
N HIS A 32 -15.38 15.46 -1.07
CA HIS A 32 -16.06 14.35 -0.36
C HIS A 32 -15.43 12.95 -0.48
N MET A 33 -14.27 12.78 -1.11
CA MET A 33 -13.55 11.51 -1.13
C MET A 33 -12.40 11.53 -0.13
N ARG A 34 -12.35 10.53 0.75
CA ARG A 34 -11.19 10.27 1.62
C ARG A 34 -10.30 9.24 0.94
N ILE A 35 -9.02 9.57 0.80
CA ILE A 35 -8.02 8.65 0.28
C ILE A 35 -7.14 8.23 1.45
N ILE A 36 -6.99 6.94 1.64
CA ILE A 36 -6.17 6.37 2.69
C ILE A 36 -5.05 5.59 2.02
N LEU A 37 -3.81 6.01 2.25
CA LEU A 37 -2.63 5.27 1.83
C LEU A 37 -2.11 4.48 3.03
N ARG A 38 -2.06 3.15 2.93
CA ARG A 38 -1.40 2.30 3.93
C ARG A 38 -0.14 1.70 3.35
N VAL A 39 0.89 1.66 4.17
CA VAL A 39 2.15 0.99 3.85
C VAL A 39 2.24 -0.27 4.67
N HIS A 40 2.43 -1.40 4.00
CA HIS A 40 2.50 -2.73 4.58
C HIS A 40 3.86 -3.35 4.27
N LYS A 41 4.45 -4.01 5.25
CA LYS A 41 5.58 -4.91 5.02
C LYS A 41 5.03 -6.30 4.67
N LEU A 42 5.52 -6.90 3.61
CA LEU A 42 5.13 -8.25 3.21
C LEU A 42 6.13 -9.28 3.77
N SER A 43 5.62 -10.34 4.37
CA SER A 43 6.41 -11.49 4.81
C SER A 43 6.63 -12.42 3.61
N THR A 44 7.56 -12.05 2.73
CA THR A 44 7.91 -12.84 1.53
C THR A 44 9.41 -12.88 1.30
N SER A 45 9.87 -14.00 0.73
CA SER A 45 11.25 -14.16 0.24
C SER A 45 11.45 -13.52 -1.15
N ASP A 46 10.36 -13.09 -1.79
CA ASP A 46 10.36 -12.44 -3.09
C ASP A 46 10.82 -10.98 -2.97
N ARG A 47 12.02 -10.70 -3.48
CA ARG A 47 12.61 -9.34 -3.45
C ARG A 47 11.82 -8.33 -4.26
N ASP A 48 10.98 -8.78 -5.20
CA ASP A 48 10.16 -7.92 -6.04
C ASP A 48 8.87 -7.47 -5.34
N LYS A 49 8.53 -8.06 -4.18
CA LYS A 49 7.30 -7.80 -3.43
C LYS A 49 7.57 -7.58 -1.95
N ALA A 50 8.60 -6.81 -1.63
CA ALA A 50 8.98 -6.54 -0.24
C ALA A 50 8.00 -5.60 0.47
N VAL A 51 7.45 -4.62 -0.26
CA VAL A 51 6.58 -3.58 0.28
C VAL A 51 5.24 -3.59 -0.44
N ALA A 52 4.14 -3.48 0.31
CA ALA A 52 2.80 -3.31 -0.24
C ALA A 52 2.26 -1.92 0.09
N LEU A 53 1.67 -1.25 -0.89
CA LEU A 53 0.93 -0.02 -0.74
C LEU A 53 -0.54 -0.30 -1.00
N GLU A 54 -1.39 0.05 -0.03
CA GLU A 54 -2.84 -0.01 -0.17
C GLU A 54 -3.36 1.40 -0.37
N ILE A 55 -3.90 1.69 -1.55
CA ILE A 55 -4.63 2.94 -1.79
C ILE A 55 -6.12 2.61 -1.65
N ALA A 56 -6.70 3.00 -0.53
CA ALA A 56 -8.12 2.85 -0.26
C ALA A 56 -8.83 4.18 -0.50
N VAL A 57 -9.73 4.21 -1.47
CA VAL A 57 -10.55 5.38 -1.80
C VAL A 57 -11.96 5.14 -1.26
N LYS A 58 -12.36 5.97 -0.29
CA LYS A 58 -13.68 5.92 0.33
C LYS A 58 -14.50 7.13 -0.11
N GLY A 59 -15.45 6.87 -1.01
CA GLY A 59 -16.53 7.79 -1.34
C GLY A 59 -17.79 7.50 -0.52
N PHE A 60 -18.87 8.23 -0.81
CA PHE A 60 -20.16 8.09 -0.12
C PHE A 60 -20.83 6.72 -0.38
N LEU A 61 -20.64 6.15 -1.58
CA LEU A 61 -21.26 4.89 -2.04
C LEU A 61 -20.23 3.89 -2.60
N SER A 62 -18.96 4.24 -2.66
CA SER A 62 -17.92 3.40 -3.26
C SER A 62 -16.71 3.27 -2.33
N TYR A 63 -16.23 2.03 -2.20
CA TYR A 63 -14.99 1.72 -1.52
C TYR A 63 -14.12 0.93 -2.49
N ASN A 64 -13.11 1.59 -3.03
CA ASN A 64 -12.18 0.99 -3.98
C ASN A 64 -10.83 0.82 -3.29
N ILE A 65 -10.25 -0.38 -3.40
CA ILE A 65 -8.88 -0.64 -2.95
C ILE A 65 -8.04 -0.93 -4.19
N THR A 66 -6.94 -0.20 -4.33
CA THR A 66 -5.91 -0.48 -5.33
C THR A 66 -4.66 -0.98 -4.60
N PRO A 67 -4.35 -2.29 -4.69
CA PRO A 67 -3.12 -2.84 -4.15
C PRO A 67 -1.96 -2.56 -5.11
N VAL A 68 -0.84 -2.11 -4.57
CA VAL A 68 0.42 -1.99 -5.30
C VAL A 68 1.49 -2.73 -4.51
N THR A 69 2.34 -3.48 -5.18
CA THR A 69 3.52 -4.09 -4.56
C THR A 69 4.77 -3.47 -5.16
N LEU A 70 5.77 -3.25 -4.33
CA LEU A 70 7.03 -2.65 -4.71
C LEU A 70 8.17 -3.54 -4.22
N SER A 71 9.22 -3.61 -5.03
CA SER A 71 10.51 -4.11 -4.62
C SER A 71 11.22 -3.13 -3.69
N VAL A 72 12.24 -3.58 -2.97
CA VAL A 72 13.08 -2.71 -2.14
C VAL A 72 13.64 -1.50 -2.91
N PRO A 73 14.25 -1.65 -4.11
CA PRO A 73 14.76 -0.50 -4.84
C PRO A 73 13.66 0.44 -5.33
N GLN A 74 12.47 -0.08 -5.68
CA GLN A 74 11.34 0.76 -6.08
C GLN A 74 10.78 1.57 -4.89
N ALA A 75 10.67 0.95 -3.72
CA ALA A 75 10.26 1.62 -2.48
C ALA A 75 11.27 2.71 -2.08
N GLN A 76 12.57 2.43 -2.20
CA GLN A 76 13.60 3.43 -1.97
C GLN A 76 13.52 4.61 -2.94
N ASN A 77 13.24 4.34 -4.22
CA ASN A 77 13.05 5.39 -5.21
C ASN A 77 11.83 6.27 -4.89
N LEU A 78 10.72 5.65 -4.48
CA LEU A 78 9.52 6.39 -4.04
C LEU A 78 9.83 7.28 -2.83
N ALA A 79 10.54 6.76 -1.82
CA ALA A 79 10.94 7.56 -0.66
C ALA A 79 11.82 8.76 -1.06
N ASN A 80 12.74 8.55 -2.01
CA ASN A 80 13.58 9.63 -2.53
C ASN A 80 12.77 10.70 -3.29
N LEU A 81 11.76 10.30 -4.09
CA LEU A 81 10.87 11.24 -4.78
C LEU A 81 10.07 12.09 -3.78
N LEU A 82 9.50 11.46 -2.74
CA LEU A 82 8.78 12.17 -1.69
C LEU A 82 9.67 13.16 -0.95
N ASN A 83 10.89 12.74 -0.57
CA ASN A 83 11.85 13.62 0.10
C ASN A 83 12.27 14.81 -0.77
N ARG A 84 12.40 14.63 -2.09
CA ARG A 84 12.69 15.73 -3.01
C ARG A 84 11.55 16.74 -3.06
N THR A 85 10.30 16.29 -3.18
CA THR A 85 9.14 17.20 -3.18
C THR A 85 9.02 17.97 -1.87
N ILE A 86 9.34 17.35 -0.73
CA ILE A 86 9.36 18.05 0.57
C ILE A 86 10.45 19.12 0.62
N ALA A 87 11.62 18.87 0.02
CA ALA A 87 12.74 19.81 0.00
C ALA A 87 12.58 20.97 -1.00
N GLU A 88 11.70 20.82 -1.99
CA GLU A 88 11.36 21.85 -2.99
C GLU A 88 10.22 22.79 -2.53
N HIS A 89 9.65 22.56 -1.33
CA HIS A 89 8.71 23.45 -0.64
C HIS A 89 9.41 24.30 0.42
#